data_AF-A0A9P6Z988-F1
#
_entry.id   AF-A0A9P6Z988-F1
#
_cell.length_a   1.000
_cell.length_b   1.000
_cell.length_c   1.000
_cell.angle_alpha   90.00
_cell.angle_beta   90.00
_cell.angle_gamma   90.00
#
_symmetry.space_group_name_H-M   'P 1'
#
loop_
_entity.id
_entity.type
_entity.pdbx_description
1 polymer ?
#
loop_
_entity_poly.entity_id
_entity_poly.type
_entity_poly.pdbx_seq_one_letter_code
_entity_poly.pdbx_strand_id
1 'polypeptide(L)' 'MKKNSKRLLALATQKFIADIATDAFQHCKVRQSGNRKTGKERKTVLTMEDLSPALAEYGVNVKKPEYYS' A
#
# COMPACT_ATOMS: atom_id res chain seq x y z
N MET A 1 -12.81 20.82 26.16
CA MET A 1 -11.71 20.91 25.15
C MET A 1 -10.86 19.64 24.93
N LYS A 2 -11.06 18.51 25.63
CA LYS A 2 -10.20 17.30 25.50
C LYS A 2 -10.55 16.32 24.35
N LYS A 3 -11.67 16.50 23.64
CA LYS A 3 -12.14 15.56 22.59
C LYS A 3 -11.45 15.72 21.24
N ASN A 4 -10.74 16.83 21.01
CA ASN A 4 -10.20 17.18 19.70
C ASN A 4 -8.84 16.56 19.41
N SER A 5 -8.01 16.32 20.43
CA SER A 5 -6.69 15.69 20.26
C SER A 5 -6.78 14.25 19.77
N LYS A 6 -7.69 13.47 20.36
CA LYS A 6 -7.95 12.08 19.92
C LYS A 6 -8.46 12.03 18.48
N ARG A 7 -9.32 12.97 18.08
CA ARG A 7 -9.84 13.06 16.70
C ARG A 7 -8.76 13.51 15.71
N LEU A 8 -7.93 14.47 16.09
CA LEU A 8 -6.84 14.95 15.25
C LEU A 8 -5.81 13.84 15.01
N LEU A 9 -5.40 13.13 16.07
CA LEU A 9 -4.48 12.00 15.93
C LEU A 9 -5.09 10.90 15.07
N ALA A 10 -6.36 10.54 15.30
CA ALA A 10 -7.05 9.55 14.49
C ALA A 10 -7.10 9.93 13.00
N LEU A 11 -7.42 11.19 12.69
CA LEU A 11 -7.42 11.70 11.31
C LEU A 11 -6.02 11.67 10.69
N ALA A 12 -4.98 12.07 11.44
CA ALA A 12 -3.61 12.03 10.97
C ALA A 12 -3.18 10.58 10.65
N THR A 13 -3.48 9.62 11.53
CA THR A 13 -3.19 8.20 11.27
C THR A 13 -3.98 7.65 10.09
N GLN A 14 -5.24 8.08 9.95
CA GLN A 14 -6.08 7.67 8.83
C GLN A 14 -5.52 8.19 7.50
N LYS A 15 -5.11 9.46 7.44
CA LYS A 15 -4.47 10.04 6.25
C LYS A 15 -3.18 9.29 5.91
N PHE A 16 -2.32 9.05 6.90
CA PHE A 16 -1.07 8.34 6.69
C PHE A 16 -1.26 6.95 6.08
N ILE A 17 -2.19 6.15 6.60
CA ILE A 17 -2.50 4.82 6.04
C ILE A 17 -3.12 4.94 4.64
N ALA A 18 -3.99 5.95 4.41
CA ALA A 18 -4.63 6.17 3.12
C ALA A 18 -3.63 6.57 2.02
N ASP A 19 -2.62 7.38 2.37
CA ASP A 19 -1.56 7.77 1.44
C ASP A 19 -0.76 6.52 1.02
N ILE A 20 -0.28 5.71 1.99
CA ILE A 20 0.44 4.46 1.71
C ILE A 20 -0.37 3.49 0.85
N ALA A 21 -1.66 3.31 1.16
CA ALA A 21 -2.54 2.43 0.39
C ALA A 21 -2.74 2.94 -1.05
N THR A 22 -2.78 4.26 -1.24
CA THR A 22 -2.88 4.89 -2.55
C THR A 22 -1.61 4.65 -3.37
N ASP A 23 -0.44 4.80 -2.76
CA ASP A 23 0.84 4.57 -3.44
C ASP A 23 1.02 3.09 -3.82
N ALA A 24 0.72 2.17 -2.90
CA ALA A 24 0.71 0.73 -3.18
C ALA A 24 -0.28 0.38 -4.32
N PHE A 25 -1.44 1.03 -4.37
CA PHE A 25 -2.40 0.82 -5.47
C PHE A 25 -1.84 1.30 -6.82
N GLN A 26 -1.06 2.39 -6.86
CA GLN A 26 -0.39 2.83 -8.08
C GLN A 26 0.62 1.79 -8.57
N HIS A 27 1.45 1.24 -7.68
CA HIS A 27 2.36 0.15 -8.03
C HIS A 27 1.62 -1.07 -8.59
N CYS A 28 0.50 -1.46 -7.96
CA CYS A 28 -0.34 -2.54 -8.45
C CYS A 28 -0.88 -2.27 -9.87
N LYS A 29 -1.35 -1.05 -10.14
CA LYS A 29 -1.83 -0.66 -11.48
C LYS A 29 -0.73 -0.70 -12.52
N VAL A 30 0.47 -0.20 -12.22
CA VAL A 30 1.61 -0.23 -13.13
C VAL A 30 1.96 -1.67 -13.48
N ARG A 31 2.10 -2.55 -12.47
CA ARG A 31 2.38 -3.98 -12.67
C ARG A 31 1.29 -4.67 -13.50
N GLN A 32 0.02 -4.41 -13.20
CA GLN A 32 -1.10 -5.01 -13.92
C GLN A 32 -1.22 -4.51 -15.36
N SER A 33 -0.86 -3.25 -15.62
CA SER A 33 -0.89 -2.63 -16.95
C SER A 33 0.13 -3.23 -17.91
N GLY A 34 1.28 -3.73 -17.41
CA GLY A 34 2.28 -4.44 -18.20
C GLY A 34 1.83 -5.84 -18.64
N ASN A 35 0.86 -6.44 -17.95
CA ASN A 35 0.41 -7.79 -18.21
C ASN A 35 -0.92 -7.82 -19.00
N ARG A 36 -1.02 -7.20 -20.18
CA ARG A 36 -2.31 -7.06 -20.93
C ARG A 36 -2.97 -8.37 -21.43
N LYS A 37 -2.45 -9.55 -21.09
CA LYS A 37 -2.82 -10.83 -21.72
C LYS A 37 -4.13 -11.51 -21.27
N THR A 38 -4.93 -10.96 -20.34
CA THR A 38 -6.16 -11.65 -19.91
C THR A 38 -7.35 -10.71 -19.79
N GLY A 39 -8.30 -10.83 -20.72
CA GLY A 39 -9.60 -10.12 -20.76
C GLY A 39 -10.61 -10.59 -19.70
N LYS A 40 -10.16 -10.88 -18.47
CA LYS A 40 -11.04 -11.18 -17.33
C LYS A 40 -10.82 -10.10 -16.29
N GLU A 41 -11.91 -9.59 -15.71
CA GLU A 41 -11.90 -8.62 -14.61
C GLU A 41 -10.90 -9.06 -13.54
N ARG A 42 -9.73 -8.41 -13.49
CA ARG A 42 -8.70 -8.74 -12.52
C ARG A 42 -9.03 -8.03 -11.23
N LYS A 43 -9.33 -8.82 -10.20
CA LYS A 43 -9.48 -8.32 -8.83
C LYS A 43 -8.16 -7.71 -8.39
N THR A 44 -8.21 -6.47 -7.91
CA THR A 44 -7.06 -5.84 -7.26
C THR A 44 -6.80 -6.52 -5.93
N VAL A 45 -5.56 -6.94 -5.71
CA VAL A 45 -5.10 -7.56 -4.46
C VAL A 45 -3.89 -6.76 -3.98
N LEU A 46 -3.88 -6.38 -2.71
CA LEU A 46 -2.70 -5.77 -2.09
C LEU A 46 -1.66 -6.86 -1.84
N THR A 47 -0.48 -6.73 -2.47
CA THR A 47 0.59 -7.72 -2.38
C THR A 47 1.89 -7.09 -1.86
N MET A 48 2.83 -7.93 -1.44
CA MET A 48 4.15 -7.46 -0.97
C MET A 48 4.97 -6.77 -2.06
N GLU A 49 4.77 -7.16 -3.33
CA GLU A 49 5.44 -6.54 -4.47
C GLU A 49 5.03 -5.08 -4.69
N ASP A 50 3.81 -4.71 -4.27
CA ASP A 50 3.31 -3.33 -4.37
C ASP A 50 3.54 -2.53 -3.09
N LEU A 51 3.39 -3.20 -1.95
CA LEU A 51 3.50 -2.58 -0.64
C LEU A 51 4.95 -2.28 -0.25
N SER A 52 5.89 -3.17 -0.58
CA SER A 52 7.30 -2.98 -0.22
C SER A 52 7.92 -1.75 -0.88
N PRO A 53 7.77 -1.51 -2.21
CA PRO A 53 8.26 -0.27 -2.81
C PRO A 53 7.54 0.97 -2.26
N ALA A 54 6.22 0.91 -2.05
CA ALA A 54 5.47 2.01 -1.45
C ALA A 54 6.04 2.40 -0.08
N LEU A 55 6.31 1.42 0.80
CA LEU A 55 6.89 1.64 2.12
C LEU A 55 8.36 2.12 2.07
N ALA A 56 9.11 1.72 1.06
CA ALA A 56 10.50 2.14 0.88
C ALA A 56 10.60 3.66 0.64
N GLU A 57 9.62 4.28 -0.02
CA GLU A 57 9.54 5.74 -0.19
C GLU A 57 9.38 6.50 1.14
N TYR A 58 8.76 5.84 2.13
CA TYR A 58 8.65 6.34 3.51
C TYR A 58 9.83 5.91 4.40
N GLY A 59 10.88 5.31 3.85
CA GLY A 59 12.07 4.87 4.57
C GLY A 59 11.90 3.55 5.36
N VAL A 60 10.82 2.82 5.14
CA VAL A 60 10.55 1.54 5.81
C VAL A 60 11.04 0.38 4.94
N ASN A 61 12.00 -0.39 5.44
CA ASN A 61 12.56 -1.53 4.72
C ASN A 61 11.85 -2.85 5.10
N VAL A 62 11.22 -3.48 4.12
CA VAL A 62 10.50 -4.75 4.31
C VAL A 62 11.30 -5.89 3.68
N LYS A 63 11.99 -6.67 4.52
CA LYS A 63 12.73 -7.87 4.10
C LYS A 63 11.91 -9.12 4.41
N LYS A 64 10.99 -9.47 3.51
CA LYS A 64 10.23 -10.73 3.61
C LYS A 64 10.79 -11.75 2.59
N PRO A 65 11.42 -12.85 3.04
CA PRO A 65 11.80 -13.93 2.13
C PRO A 65 10.55 -14.65 1.61
N GLU A 66 10.65 -15.23 0.41
CA GLU A 66 9.54 -15.97 -0.21
C GLU A 66 9.21 -17.27 0.55
N TYR A 67 10.20 -17.85 1.20
CA TYR A 67 10.10 -19.09 1.97
C TYR A 67 11.01 -19.04 3.21
N TYR A 68 10.64 -19.80 4.24
CA TYR A 68 11.53 -20.10 5.36
C TYR A 68 12.44 -21.27 4.96
N SER A 69 13.72 -21.22 5.34
CA SER A 69 14.63 -22.38 5.26
C SER A 69 14.41 -23.33 6.44
#